data_AF-A0A9D2A1F4-F1
#
_entry.id   AF-A0A9D2A1F4-F1
#
_cell.length_a   1.000
_cell.length_b   1.000
_cell.length_c   1.000
_cell.angle_alpha   90.00
_cell.angle_beta   90.00
_cell.angle_gamma   90.00
#
_symmetry.space_group_name_H-M   'P 1'
#
loop_
_entity.id
_entity.type
_entity.pdbx_description
1 polymer ?
#
loop_
_entity_poly.entity_id
_entity_poly.type
_entity_poly.pdbx_seq_one_letter_code
_entity_poly.pdbx_strand_id
1 'polypeptide(L)'
;MADMNDKERLAREEERAAKRRARLEKHAVPCPHCGKSVLDHMTRCPYCGGALVPAGYVPMDEEKKQKIKKICYAVGTVVAVVIIVLIIIFR
;
A
#
# COMPACT_ATOMS: atom_id res chain seq x y z
N MET A 1 -19.54 -33.44 23.12
CA MET A 1 -18.38 -32.94 22.34
C MET A 1 -18.72 -31.91 21.26
N ALA A 2 -19.94 -31.85 20.69
CA ALA A 2 -20.25 -30.89 19.62
C ALA A 2 -20.24 -29.40 20.07
N ASP A 3 -20.73 -29.11 21.26
CA ASP A 3 -20.91 -27.73 21.78
C ASP A 3 -19.61 -26.92 21.95
N MET A 4 -18.47 -27.55 22.24
CA MET A 4 -17.20 -26.81 22.41
C MET A 4 -16.63 -26.30 21.08
N ASN A 5 -16.78 -27.07 19.99
CA ASN A 5 -16.24 -26.68 18.69
C ASN A 5 -16.96 -25.45 18.14
N ASP A 6 -18.27 -25.36 18.34
CA ASP A 6 -19.06 -24.20 17.92
C ASP A 6 -18.69 -22.94 18.71
N LYS A 7 -18.41 -23.07 20.01
CA LYS A 7 -17.89 -21.96 20.84
C LYS A 7 -16.53 -21.46 20.36
N GLU A 8 -15.62 -22.36 20.03
CA GLU A 8 -14.30 -22.00 19.48
C GLU A 8 -14.41 -21.29 18.12
N ARG A 9 -15.33 -21.74 17.27
CA ARG A 9 -15.62 -21.10 15.97
C ARG A 9 -16.15 -19.68 16.16
N LEU A 10 -17.14 -19.51 17.03
CA LEU A 10 -17.71 -18.19 17.35
C LEU A 10 -16.65 -17.25 17.91
N ALA A 11 -15.86 -17.68 18.90
CA ALA A 11 -14.80 -16.87 19.49
C ALA A 11 -13.76 -16.42 18.43
N ARG A 12 -13.40 -17.31 17.51
CA ARG A 12 -12.49 -16.99 16.40
C ARG A 12 -13.10 -16.03 15.39
N GLU A 13 -14.40 -16.13 15.12
CA GLU A 13 -15.13 -15.21 14.25
C GLU A 13 -15.23 -13.81 14.87
N GLU A 14 -15.51 -13.71 16.17
CA GLU A 14 -15.53 -12.45 16.92
C GLU A 14 -14.14 -11.80 16.95
N GLU A 15 -13.08 -12.58 17.21
CA GLU A 15 -11.71 -12.05 17.18
C GLU A 15 -11.34 -11.51 15.80
N ARG A 16 -11.69 -12.24 14.73
CA ARG A 16 -11.48 -11.80 13.35
C ARG A 16 -12.28 -10.53 13.04
N ALA A 17 -13.51 -10.44 13.51
CA ALA A 17 -14.35 -9.26 13.33
C ALA A 17 -13.77 -8.05 14.07
N ALA A 18 -13.30 -8.23 15.31
CA ALA A 18 -12.65 -7.19 16.10
C ALA A 18 -11.36 -6.70 15.44
N LYS A 19 -10.48 -7.62 15.00
CA LYS A 19 -9.25 -7.27 14.27
C LYS A 19 -9.55 -6.52 12.97
N ARG A 20 -10.59 -6.92 12.23
CA ARG A 20 -11.01 -6.25 11.00
C ARG A 20 -11.50 -4.82 11.28
N ARG A 21 -12.31 -4.63 12.31
CA ARG A 21 -12.80 -3.30 12.74
C ARG A 21 -11.64 -2.39 13.15
N ALA A 22 -10.74 -2.87 14.01
CA ALA A 22 -9.56 -2.13 14.44
C ALA A 22 -8.65 -1.71 13.27
N ARG A 23 -8.55 -2.54 12.21
CA ARG A 23 -7.82 -2.16 11.00
C ARG A 23 -8.54 -1.06 10.23
N LEU A 24 -9.86 -1.14 10.07
CA LEU A 24 -10.66 -0.14 9.35
C LEU A 24 -10.62 1.23 10.05
N GLU A 25 -10.66 1.25 11.39
CA GLU A 25 -10.60 2.49 12.18
C GLU A 25 -9.29 3.26 11.97
N LYS A 26 -8.15 2.55 11.84
CA LYS A 26 -6.84 3.17 11.54
C LYS A 26 -6.81 3.87 10.18
N HIS A 27 -7.70 3.47 9.27
CA HIS A 27 -7.80 4.00 7.92
C HIS A 27 -9.04 4.91 7.75
N ALA A 28 -9.74 5.24 8.83
CA ALA A 28 -10.86 6.17 8.78
C ALA A 28 -10.36 7.60 8.98
N VAL A 29 -10.47 8.43 7.94
CA VAL A 29 -10.11 9.85 7.95
C VAL A 29 -11.37 10.71 7.80
N PRO A 30 -11.46 11.86 8.48
CA PRO A 30 -12.57 12.79 8.26
C PRO A 30 -12.45 13.47 6.90
N CYS A 31 -13.54 13.51 6.14
CA CYS A 31 -13.58 14.22 4.87
C CYS A 31 -13.49 15.74 5.11
N PRO A 32 -12.57 16.47 4.47
CA PRO A 32 -12.43 17.92 4.64
C PRO A 32 -13.62 18.73 4.09
N HIS A 33 -14.45 18.13 3.22
CA HIS A 33 -15.59 18.80 2.58
C HIS A 33 -16.90 18.65 3.34
N CYS A 34 -17.12 17.51 4.01
CA CYS A 34 -18.41 17.21 4.67
C CYS A 34 -18.29 16.73 6.12
N GLY A 35 -17.08 16.50 6.63
CA GLY A 35 -16.84 16.07 8.01
C GLY A 35 -17.20 14.62 8.33
N LYS A 36 -17.69 13.82 7.36
CA LYS A 36 -17.99 12.40 7.58
C LYS A 36 -16.72 11.55 7.56
N SER A 37 -16.71 10.46 8.31
CA SER A 37 -15.65 9.47 8.29
C SER A 37 -15.65 8.71 6.96
N VAL A 38 -14.52 8.73 6.27
CA VAL A 38 -14.28 8.07 4.99
C VAL A 38 -12.98 7.28 5.05
N LEU A 39 -12.82 6.31 4.16
CA LEU A 39 -11.61 5.48 4.11
C LEU A 39 -10.47 6.23 3.41
N ASP A 40 -9.25 6.17 3.97
CA ASP A 40 -8.08 6.96 3.55
C ASP A 40 -7.59 6.65 2.13
N HIS A 41 -8.02 5.52 1.56
CA HIS A 41 -7.67 5.10 0.21
C HIS A 41 -8.75 5.47 -0.83
N MET A 42 -9.81 6.19 -0.45
CA MET A 42 -10.78 6.71 -1.42
C MET A 42 -10.29 8.03 -2.00
N THR A 43 -10.41 8.20 -3.32
CA THR A 43 -10.08 9.44 -4.04
C THR A 43 -11.23 10.43 -4.10
N ARG A 44 -12.46 9.96 -3.85
CA ARG A 44 -13.69 10.76 -3.81
C ARG A 44 -14.54 10.36 -2.63
N CYS A 45 -15.10 11.35 -1.95
CA CYS A 45 -16.01 11.12 -0.85
C CYS A 45 -17.33 10.54 -1.39
N PRO A 46 -17.79 9.36 -0.91
CA PRO A 46 -19.06 8.79 -1.36
C PRO A 46 -20.28 9.59 -0.90
N TYR A 47 -20.11 10.50 0.06
CA TYR A 47 -21.22 11.26 0.64
C TYR A 47 -21.41 12.64 0.01
N CYS A 48 -20.31 13.36 -0.31
CA CYS A 48 -20.38 14.71 -0.86
C CYS A 48 -19.77 14.85 -2.26
N GLY A 49 -19.12 13.81 -2.77
CA GLY A 49 -18.44 13.85 -4.07
C GLY A 49 -17.13 14.66 -4.09
N GLY A 50 -16.73 15.27 -2.97
CA GLY A 50 -15.48 16.03 -2.87
C GLY A 50 -14.24 15.17 -3.09
N ALA A 51 -13.21 15.74 -3.72
CA ALA A 51 -11.93 15.08 -3.91
C ALA A 51 -11.21 14.88 -2.57
N LEU A 52 -10.72 13.67 -2.34
CA LEU A 52 -9.93 13.29 -1.17
C LEU A 52 -8.49 13.02 -1.62
N VAL A 53 -7.52 13.49 -0.85
CA VAL A 53 -6.10 13.16 -1.06
C VAL A 53 -5.83 11.85 -0.32
N PRO A 54 -5.63 10.71 -1.01
CA PRO A 54 -5.40 9.45 -0.34
C PRO A 54 -4.05 9.46 0.39
N ALA A 55 -4.01 9.00 1.64
CA ALA A 55 -2.79 9.05 2.46
C ALA A 55 -1.68 8.10 1.96
N GLY A 56 -2.03 7.15 1.08
CA GLY A 56 -1.09 6.17 0.51
C GLY A 56 -0.52 6.50 -0.87
N TYR A 57 -1.05 7.49 -1.60
CA TYR A 57 -0.56 7.83 -2.94
C TYR A 57 -0.04 9.26 -2.96
N VAL A 58 1.24 9.40 -2.68
CA VAL A 58 1.98 10.61 -3.04
C VAL A 58 2.16 10.54 -4.57
N PRO A 59 1.57 11.48 -5.34
CA PRO A 59 1.82 11.52 -6.77
C PRO A 59 3.34 11.61 -6.96
N MET A 60 3.88 10.70 -7.76
CA MET A 60 5.31 10.64 -7.98
C MET A 60 5.69 11.89 -8.79
N ASP A 61 6.25 12.91 -8.12
CA ASP A 61 6.74 14.12 -8.77
C ASP A 61 7.66 13.76 -9.93
N GLU A 62 7.50 14.44 -11.06
CA GLU A 62 8.19 14.08 -12.30
C GLU A 62 9.71 14.19 -12.18
N GLU A 63 10.20 15.03 -11.27
CA GLU A 63 11.61 15.12 -10.89
C GLU A 63 12.14 13.85 -10.20
N LYS A 64 11.33 13.21 -9.35
CA LYS A 64 11.72 11.96 -8.64
C LYS A 64 11.77 10.79 -9.61
N LYS A 65 10.83 10.72 -10.54
CA LYS A 65 10.80 9.71 -11.61
C LYS A 65 12.04 9.80 -12.50
N GLN A 66 12.48 11.01 -12.87
CA GLN A 66 13.72 11.18 -13.65
C GLN A 66 14.97 10.77 -12.86
N LYS A 67 15.03 11.06 -11.56
CA LYS A 67 16.13 10.60 -10.70
C LYS A 67 16.17 9.07 -10.59
N ILE A 68 15.02 8.43 -10.34
CA ILE A 68 14.92 6.96 -10.27
C ILE A 68 15.35 6.33 -11.59
N LYS A 69 14.89 6.86 -12.74
CA LYS A 69 15.28 6.35 -14.06
C LYS A 69 16.79 6.46 -14.30
N LYS A 70 17.41 7.59 -13.96
CA LYS A 70 18.87 7.78 -14.06
C LYS A 70 19.64 6.80 -13.19
N ILE A 71 19.21 6.61 -11.94
CA ILE A 71 19.86 5.68 -10.99
C ILE A 71 19.74 4.24 -11.49
N CYS A 72 18.53 3.79 -11.87
CA CYS A 72 18.33 2.44 -12.39
C CYS A 72 19.16 2.17 -13.65
N TYR A 73 19.24 3.14 -14.56
CA TYR A 73 20.06 2.99 -15.77
C TYR A 73 21.55 2.91 -15.44
N ALA A 74 22.05 3.80 -14.57
CA ALA A 74 23.45 3.76 -14.15
C ALA A 74 23.81 2.41 -13.52
N VAL A 75 23.01 1.93 -12.55
CA VAL A 75 23.23 0.63 -11.91
C VAL A 75 23.18 -0.51 -12.94
N GLY A 76 22.18 -0.52 -13.81
CA GLY A 76 22.05 -1.53 -14.87
C GLY A 76 23.25 -1.55 -15.82
N THR A 77 23.74 -0.38 -16.23
CA THR A 77 24.92 -0.27 -17.10
C THR A 77 26.19 -0.77 -16.43
N VAL A 78 26.42 -0.43 -15.15
CA VAL A 78 27.60 -0.90 -14.40
C VAL A 78 27.57 -2.42 -14.28
N VAL A 79 26.43 -3.01 -13.92
CA VAL A 79 26.29 -4.47 -13.81
C VAL A 79 26.54 -5.14 -15.16
N ALA A 80 26.00 -4.61 -16.26
CA ALA A 80 26.22 -5.13 -17.59
C ALA A 80 27.70 -5.09 -18.00
N VAL A 81 28.39 -3.97 -17.75
CA VAL A 81 29.83 -3.83 -18.05
C VAL A 81 30.65 -4.82 -17.24
N VAL A 82 30.37 -4.99 -15.94
CA VAL A 82 31.07 -5.98 -15.10
C VAL A 82 30.89 -7.40 -15.66
N ILE A 83 29.66 -7.77 -16.02
CA ILE A 83 29.39 -9.10 -16.62
C ILE A 83 30.17 -9.27 -17.93
N ILE A 84 30.17 -8.27 -18.81
CA ILE A 84 30.91 -8.31 -20.08
C ILE A 84 32.41 -8.47 -19.82
N VAL A 85 32.98 -7.71 -18.88
CA VAL A 85 34.40 -7.78 -18.52
C VAL A 85 34.74 -9.16 -17.95
N LEU A 86 33.91 -9.72 -17.07
CA LEU A 86 34.09 -11.07 -16.56
C LEU A 86 34.06 -12.10 -17.70
N ILE A 87 33.11 -12.01 -18.64
CA ILE A 87 33.05 -12.90 -19.80
C ILE A 87 34.33 -12.78 -20.66
N ILE A 88 34.89 -11.58 -20.84
CA ILE A 88 36.12 -11.39 -21.62
C ILE A 88 37.35 -11.95 -20.89
N ILE A 89 37.42 -11.82 -19.56
CA ILE A 89 38.55 -12.30 -18.75
C ILE A 89 38.52 -13.84 -18.60
N PHE A 90 37.32 -14.42 -18.48
CA PHE A 90 37.12 -15.87 -18.31
C PHE A 90 36.96 -16.64 -19.62
N ARG A 91 37.12 -15.98 -20.78
CA ARG A 91 37.07 -16.60 -22.11
C ARG A 91 38.44 -16.62 -22.75
#